data_AF-A0A7C1IYA0-F1
#
_entry.id   AF-A0A7C1IYA0-F1
#
_cell.length_a   1.000
_cell.length_b   1.000
_cell.length_c   1.000
_cell.angle_alpha   90.00
_cell.angle_beta   90.00
_cell.angle_gamma   90.00
#
_symmetry.space_group_name_H-M   'P 1'
#
loop_
_entity.id
_entity.type
_entity.pdbx_description
1 polymer ?
#
loop_
_entity_poly.entity_id
_entity_poly.type
_entity_poly.pdbx_seq_one_letter_code
_entity_poly.pdbx_strand_id
1 'polypeptide(L)'
;MSRRLSMSVLIIMFLLGARSVSAQSDDPCVQIGGVWSDEEGKCIQSLTLNVQLRQPLWIRDYEFARPVVDDFLLSARTNFAAALLQPDLYTPPGPLELDIDYAEYAFSPDIVSIEFIVYEYTGGAHPLTTYRTFTFDLAQGRVLSLVDLFL
;
A
#
# COMPACT_ATOMS: atom_id res chain seq x y z
N MET A 1 35.10 -55.11 -29.76
CA MET A 1 35.20 -53.63 -29.86
C MET A 1 33.83 -53.01 -29.61
N SER A 2 33.39 -52.84 -28.36
CA SER A 2 32.17 -52.05 -28.05
C SER A 2 32.04 -51.86 -26.53
N ARG A 3 32.86 -50.98 -25.93
CA ARG A 3 32.72 -50.66 -24.50
C ARG A 3 33.40 -49.37 -24.05
N ARG A 4 33.68 -48.43 -24.97
CA ARG A 4 34.39 -47.18 -24.64
C ARG A 4 33.69 -45.88 -25.05
N LEU A 5 32.56 -45.93 -25.76
CA LEU A 5 31.88 -44.72 -26.24
C LEU A 5 30.74 -44.19 -25.34
N SER A 6 30.31 -44.93 -24.31
CA SER A 6 29.09 -44.58 -23.56
C SER A 6 29.32 -43.77 -22.27
N MET A 7 30.52 -43.22 -22.05
CA MET A 7 30.85 -42.50 -20.81
C MET A 7 31.23 -41.03 -21.03
N SER A 8 31.39 -40.58 -22.29
CA SER A 8 31.76 -39.20 -22.60
C SER A 8 30.56 -38.25 -22.78
N VAL A 9 29.36 -38.78 -23.03
CA VAL A 9 28.15 -37.96 -23.28
C VAL A 9 27.49 -37.48 -21.98
N LEU A 10 27.64 -38.21 -20.87
CA LEU A 10 27.02 -37.84 -19.58
C LEU A 10 27.73 -36.68 -18.86
N ILE A 11 29.00 -36.43 -19.17
CA ILE A 11 29.80 -35.36 -18.52
C ILE A 11 29.49 -33.99 -19.12
N ILE A 12 29.17 -33.92 -20.41
CA ILE A 12 28.84 -32.65 -21.09
C ILE A 12 27.46 -32.13 -20.64
N MET A 13 26.51 -33.02 -20.33
CA MET A 13 25.18 -32.63 -19.84
C MET A 13 25.19 -32.11 -18.39
N PHE A 14 26.20 -32.48 -17.59
CA PHE A 14 26.38 -31.97 -16.22
C PHE A 14 27.06 -30.58 -16.20
N LEU A 15 27.81 -30.23 -17.24
CA LEU A 15 28.47 -28.92 -17.38
C LEU A 15 27.54 -27.80 -17.88
N LEU A 16 26.36 -28.15 -18.41
CA LEU A 16 25.34 -27.19 -18.85
C LEU A 16 24.29 -26.86 -17.76
N GLY A 17 24.28 -27.59 -16.65
CA GLY A 17 23.33 -27.40 -15.54
C GLY A 17 23.78 -26.41 -14.46
N ALA A 18 25.06 -25.99 -14.48
CA ALA A 18 25.60 -24.99 -13.56
C ALA A 18 25.67 -23.60 -14.22
N ARG A 19 24.56 -23.13 -14.80
CA ARG A 19 24.39 -21.67 -14.84
C ARG A 19 24.01 -21.25 -13.44
N SER A 20 25.04 -20.88 -12.68
CA SER A 20 24.93 -20.19 -11.41
C SER A 20 23.82 -19.15 -11.55
N VAL A 21 22.71 -19.36 -10.84
CA VAL A 21 21.80 -18.26 -10.52
C VAL A 21 22.63 -17.38 -9.60
N SER A 22 23.35 -16.43 -10.18
CA SER A 22 24.15 -15.47 -9.44
C SER A 22 23.23 -14.76 -8.47
N ALA A 23 23.61 -14.76 -7.20
CA ALA A 23 22.97 -14.04 -6.13
C ALA A 23 22.73 -12.58 -6.55
N GLN A 24 21.48 -12.17 -6.70
CA GLN A 24 21.07 -10.81 -7.08
C GLN A 24 21.32 -9.77 -5.97
N SER A 25 22.03 -10.11 -4.89
CA SER A 25 22.24 -9.23 -3.73
C SER A 25 23.36 -8.20 -3.89
N ASP A 26 24.29 -8.41 -4.83
CA ASP A 26 25.52 -7.63 -4.93
C ASP A 26 25.50 -6.59 -6.07
N ASP A 27 24.40 -6.48 -6.82
CA ASP A 27 24.22 -5.48 -7.86
C ASP A 27 24.00 -4.09 -7.22
N PRO A 28 24.88 -3.09 -7.45
CA PRO A 28 24.72 -1.75 -6.91
C PRO A 28 23.39 -1.08 -7.28
N CYS A 29 22.83 -1.41 -8.45
CA CYS A 29 21.53 -0.89 -8.88
C CYS A 29 20.39 -1.46 -8.04
N VAL A 30 20.43 -2.76 -7.75
CA VAL A 30 19.43 -3.43 -6.89
C VAL A 30 19.55 -2.95 -5.44
N GLN A 31 20.77 -2.67 -4.97
CA GLN A 31 21.02 -2.15 -3.62
C GLN A 31 20.37 -0.78 -3.37
N ILE A 32 20.18 0.03 -4.42
CA ILE A 32 19.46 1.30 -4.34
C ILE A 32 17.98 1.17 -4.72
N GLY A 33 17.44 -0.04 -4.89
CA GLY A 33 16.04 -0.27 -5.25
C GLY A 33 15.71 0.00 -6.72
N GLY A 34 16.71 0.04 -7.58
CA GLY A 34 16.56 0.18 -9.03
C GLY A 34 16.58 -1.15 -9.78
N VAL A 35 16.26 -1.09 -11.06
CA VAL A 35 16.40 -2.17 -12.04
C VAL A 35 17.38 -1.74 -13.12
N TRP A 36 18.40 -2.55 -13.38
CA TRP A 36 19.35 -2.29 -14.46
C TRP A 36 18.68 -2.51 -15.83
N SER A 37 18.77 -1.51 -16.70
CA SER A 37 18.33 -1.59 -18.09
C SER A 37 19.56 -1.76 -18.98
N ASP A 38 19.72 -2.95 -19.57
CA ASP A 38 20.78 -3.23 -20.54
C ASP A 38 20.63 -2.39 -21.82
N GLU A 39 19.40 -2.07 -22.20
CA GLU A 39 19.09 -1.23 -23.36
C GLU A 39 19.54 0.22 -23.16
N GLU A 40 19.29 0.77 -21.98
CA GLU A 40 19.66 2.15 -21.66
C GLU A 40 21.08 2.29 -21.09
N GLY A 41 21.68 1.18 -20.64
CA GLY A 41 22.93 1.17 -19.88
C GLY A 41 22.81 1.94 -18.56
N LYS A 42 21.64 1.88 -17.90
CA LYS A 42 21.31 2.69 -16.73
C LYS A 42 20.62 1.89 -15.64
N CYS A 43 20.81 2.33 -14.40
CA CYS A 43 19.97 1.94 -13.29
C CYS A 43 18.70 2.81 -13.26
N ILE A 44 17.52 2.18 -13.32
CA ILE A 44 16.23 2.85 -13.31
C ILE A 44 15.54 2.60 -11.97
N GLN A 45 15.28 3.67 -11.22
CA GLN A 45 14.41 3.63 -10.05
C GLN A 45 13.00 4.05 -10.48
N SER A 46 12.00 3.29 -10.04
CA SER A 46 10.59 3.60 -10.33
C SER A 46 9.79 3.46 -9.04
N LEU A 47 8.94 4.45 -8.79
CA LEU A 47 8.02 4.44 -7.67
C LEU A 47 6.59 4.49 -8.23
N THR A 48 5.77 3.52 -7.85
CA THR A 48 4.35 3.49 -8.20
C THR A 48 3.52 3.78 -6.96
N LEU A 49 2.49 4.62 -7.09
CA LEU A 49 1.56 4.94 -6.02
C LEU A 49 0.14 4.53 -6.43
N ASN A 50 -0.56 3.81 -5.56
CA ASN A 50 -1.99 3.55 -5.67
C ASN A 50 -2.71 4.25 -4.51
N VAL A 51 -3.54 5.25 -4.81
CA VAL A 51 -4.31 5.98 -3.79
C VAL A 51 -5.79 5.92 -4.14
N GLN A 52 -6.56 5.23 -3.30
CA GLN A 52 -8.01 5.08 -3.44
C GLN A 52 -8.68 5.56 -2.16
N LEU A 53 -9.60 6.52 -2.30
CA LEU A 53 -10.33 7.12 -1.17
C LEU A 53 -11.82 7.03 -1.48
N ARG A 54 -12.54 6.14 -0.80
CA ARG A 54 -13.99 6.03 -0.89
C ARG A 54 -14.62 6.84 0.24
N GLN A 55 -15.69 7.56 -0.07
CA GLN A 55 -16.42 8.37 0.90
C GLN A 55 -17.93 8.33 0.64
N PRO A 56 -18.76 8.45 1.69
CA PRO A 56 -20.21 8.52 1.53
C PRO A 56 -20.64 9.85 0.90
N LEU A 57 -21.58 9.80 -0.04
CA LEU A 57 -22.03 11.01 -0.74
C LEU A 57 -23.01 11.87 0.07
N TRP A 58 -23.75 11.27 1.01
CA TRP A 58 -24.75 11.97 1.81
C TRP A 58 -24.14 13.06 2.69
N ILE A 59 -22.85 12.97 3.05
CA ILE A 59 -22.17 13.99 3.86
C ILE A 59 -22.19 15.37 3.19
N ARG A 60 -22.37 15.42 1.87
CA ARG A 60 -22.43 16.67 1.10
C ARG A 60 -23.65 17.52 1.46
N ASP A 61 -24.71 16.87 1.96
CA ASP A 61 -25.95 17.50 2.36
C ASP A 61 -25.92 18.02 3.81
N TYR A 62 -24.88 17.65 4.59
CA TYR A 62 -24.73 18.01 5.99
C TYR A 62 -23.44 18.81 6.23
N GLU A 63 -23.57 20.13 6.33
CA GLU A 63 -22.43 21.06 6.47
C GLU A 63 -21.53 20.75 7.68
N PHE A 64 -22.09 20.21 8.78
CA PHE A 64 -21.33 19.85 9.97
C PHE A 64 -20.52 18.55 9.80
N ALA A 65 -20.97 17.63 8.94
CA ALA A 65 -20.37 16.31 8.75
C ALA A 65 -19.23 16.36 7.71
N ARG A 66 -19.44 17.14 6.64
CA ARG A 66 -18.47 17.29 5.54
C ARG A 66 -17.03 17.59 6.01
N PRO A 67 -16.76 18.67 6.79
CA PRO A 67 -15.38 18.99 7.18
C PRO A 67 -14.73 17.89 8.00
N VAL A 68 -15.50 17.14 8.79
CA VAL A 68 -14.96 16.06 9.63
C VAL A 68 -14.42 14.91 8.78
N VAL A 69 -15.14 14.54 7.71
CA VAL A 69 -14.70 13.50 6.77
C VAL A 69 -13.60 14.02 5.85
N ASP A 70 -13.75 15.23 5.30
CA ASP A 70 -12.77 15.85 4.41
C ASP A 70 -11.40 16.02 5.10
N ASP A 71 -11.38 16.52 6.33
CA ASP A 71 -10.16 16.71 7.12
C ASP A 71 -9.48 15.38 7.42
N PHE A 72 -10.25 14.32 7.69
CA PHE A 72 -9.72 12.98 7.90
C PHE A 72 -9.07 12.43 6.63
N LEU A 73 -9.75 12.48 5.48
CA LEU A 73 -9.23 11.98 4.20
C LEU A 73 -8.04 12.80 3.72
N LEU A 74 -8.05 14.12 3.95
CA LEU A 74 -6.91 15.00 3.68
C LEU A 74 -5.72 14.66 4.57
N SER A 75 -5.95 14.43 5.86
CA SER A 75 -4.91 14.06 6.81
C SER A 75 -4.28 12.71 6.46
N ALA A 76 -5.09 11.70 6.14
CA ALA A 76 -4.60 10.39 5.74
C ALA A 76 -3.72 10.48 4.47
N ARG A 77 -4.19 11.20 3.45
CA ARG A 77 -3.42 11.43 2.22
C ARG A 77 -2.12 12.19 2.47
N THR A 78 -2.15 13.20 3.31
CA THR A 78 -0.98 14.03 3.63
C THR A 78 0.06 13.22 4.41
N ASN A 79 -0.38 12.42 5.38
CA ASN A 79 0.50 11.53 6.15
C ASN A 79 1.12 10.46 5.25
N PHE A 80 0.35 9.85 4.36
CA PHE A 80 0.86 8.89 3.38
C PHE A 80 1.88 9.53 2.45
N ALA A 81 1.60 10.73 1.92
CA ALA A 81 2.53 11.45 1.07
C ALA A 81 3.82 11.86 1.82
N ALA A 82 3.74 12.15 3.12
CA ALA A 82 4.90 12.49 3.93
C ALA A 82 5.89 11.31 4.08
N ALA A 83 5.40 10.06 4.02
CA ALA A 83 6.27 8.88 3.99
C ALA A 83 7.15 8.86 2.73
N LEU A 84 6.68 9.45 1.62
CA LEU A 84 7.41 9.52 0.35
C LEU A 84 8.55 10.54 0.35
N LEU A 85 8.57 11.44 1.34
CA LEU A 85 9.58 12.51 1.46
C LEU A 85 10.76 12.11 2.36
N GLN A 86 10.78 10.87 2.86
CA GLN A 86 11.88 10.41 3.69
C GLN A 86 13.16 10.28 2.84
N PRO A 87 14.31 10.79 3.31
CA PRO A 87 15.56 10.79 2.54
C PRO A 87 16.11 9.38 2.26
N ASP A 88 15.65 8.40 3.03
CA ASP A 88 15.98 6.98 2.96
C ASP A 88 14.81 6.14 2.43
N LEU A 89 13.89 6.74 1.65
CA LEU A 89 12.77 6.03 1.05
C LEU A 89 13.30 4.83 0.24
N TYR A 90 13.08 3.64 0.77
CA TYR A 90 13.23 2.40 0.04
C TYR A 90 12.11 2.32 -1.01
N THR A 91 12.45 2.12 -2.28
CA THR A 91 11.46 1.86 -3.34
C THR A 91 11.24 0.35 -3.43
N PRO A 92 10.20 -0.20 -2.76
CA PRO A 92 9.95 -1.63 -2.79
C PRO A 92 9.57 -2.08 -4.21
N PRO A 93 9.75 -3.37 -4.52
CA PRO A 93 9.14 -3.95 -5.70
C PRO A 93 7.61 -3.94 -5.54
N GLY A 94 6.93 -3.02 -6.23
CA GLY A 94 5.48 -2.89 -6.23
C GLY A 94 4.99 -1.48 -5.90
N PRO A 95 3.67 -1.24 -5.97
CA PRO A 95 3.10 0.05 -5.61
C PRO A 95 3.13 0.28 -4.10
N LEU A 96 3.41 1.50 -3.69
CA LEU A 96 2.97 1.98 -2.38
C LEU A 96 1.47 2.24 -2.45
N GLU A 97 0.75 1.94 -1.39
CA GLU A 97 -0.70 1.90 -1.43
C GLU A 97 -1.33 2.61 -0.23
N LEU A 98 -2.33 3.44 -0.52
CA LEU A 98 -3.31 3.94 0.44
C LEU A 98 -4.69 3.60 -0.11
N ASP A 99 -5.39 2.66 0.52
CA ASP A 99 -6.79 2.35 0.22
C ASP A 99 -7.64 2.65 1.46
N ILE A 100 -8.58 3.58 1.32
CA ILE A 100 -9.57 3.89 2.34
C ILE A 100 -10.94 3.48 1.81
N ASP A 101 -11.52 2.49 2.47
CA ASP A 101 -12.92 2.10 2.28
C ASP A 101 -13.76 2.53 3.49
N TYR A 102 -15.09 2.40 3.37
CA TYR A 102 -15.99 2.69 4.49
C TYR A 102 -17.19 1.74 4.54
N ALA A 103 -17.70 1.57 5.76
CA ALA A 103 -18.99 0.96 6.04
C ALA A 103 -19.89 1.96 6.78
N GLU A 104 -21.18 1.95 6.45
CA GLU A 104 -22.19 2.78 7.09
C GLU A 104 -23.08 1.94 8.00
N TYR A 105 -23.35 2.47 9.19
CA TYR A 105 -24.24 1.87 10.18
C TYR A 105 -25.28 2.90 10.62
N ALA A 106 -26.55 2.65 10.34
CA ALA A 106 -27.63 3.51 10.79
C ALA A 106 -28.32 2.89 12.01
N PHE A 107 -28.41 3.64 13.10
CA PHE A 107 -29.24 3.26 14.25
C PHE A 107 -30.69 3.76 14.08
N SER A 108 -30.85 4.93 13.49
CA SER A 108 -32.13 5.56 13.16
C SER A 108 -31.96 6.48 11.93
N PRO A 109 -33.05 7.10 11.41
CA PRO A 109 -32.92 8.13 10.37
C PRO A 109 -32.05 9.33 10.78
N ASP A 110 -31.88 9.55 12.08
CA ASP A 110 -31.17 10.70 12.64
C ASP A 110 -29.75 10.34 13.13
N ILE A 111 -29.45 9.06 13.36
CA ILE A 111 -28.15 8.61 13.90
C ILE A 111 -27.47 7.67 12.92
N VAL A 112 -26.36 8.12 12.35
CA VAL A 112 -25.53 7.37 11.39
C VAL A 112 -24.09 7.34 11.87
N SER A 113 -23.44 6.18 11.77
CA SER A 113 -22.02 5.98 11.98
C SER A 113 -21.34 5.57 10.69
N ILE A 114 -20.14 6.12 10.45
CA ILE A 114 -19.23 5.70 9.39
C ILE A 114 -18.03 5.04 10.05
N GLU A 115 -17.68 3.85 9.62
CA GLU A 115 -16.41 3.18 9.90
C GLU A 115 -15.53 3.26 8.65
N PHE A 116 -14.43 4.00 8.73
CA PHE A 116 -13.39 3.98 7.72
C PHE A 116 -12.39 2.88 8.01
N ILE A 117 -12.07 2.09 6.99
CA ILE A 117 -11.06 1.04 6.99
C ILE A 117 -9.89 1.55 6.17
N VAL A 118 -8.77 1.82 6.82
CA VAL A 118 -7.59 2.43 6.21
C VAL A 118 -6.52 1.36 6.06
N TYR A 119 -6.23 0.98 4.82
CA TYR A 119 -5.11 0.13 4.45
C TYR A 119 -3.96 1.00 3.92
N GLU A 120 -2.77 0.81 4.46
CA GLU A 120 -1.56 1.53 4.07
C GLU A 120 -0.39 0.57 3.85
N TYR A 121 0.32 0.73 2.74
CA TYR A 121 1.58 0.06 2.47
C TYR A 121 2.63 1.06 1.98
N THR A 122 3.65 1.30 2.82
CA THR A 122 4.75 2.26 2.57
C THR A 122 6.09 1.56 2.31
N GLY A 123 6.07 0.28 1.92
CA GLY A 123 7.28 -0.48 1.55
C GLY A 123 7.96 -1.26 2.66
N GLY A 124 7.31 -1.38 3.83
CA GLY A 124 7.75 -2.24 4.92
C GLY A 124 7.53 -3.74 4.66
N ALA A 125 7.71 -4.55 5.71
CA ALA A 125 7.53 -6.02 5.62
C ALA A 125 6.07 -6.45 5.38
N HIS A 126 5.11 -5.63 5.80
CA HIS A 126 3.68 -5.88 5.66
C HIS A 126 2.92 -4.55 5.61
N PRO A 127 1.67 -4.55 5.10
CA PRO A 127 0.79 -3.40 5.22
C PRO A 127 0.32 -3.17 6.66
N LEU A 128 -0.24 -1.98 6.90
CA LEU A 128 -0.89 -1.57 8.14
C LEU A 128 -2.38 -1.32 7.86
N THR A 129 -3.26 -1.90 8.67
CA THR A 129 -4.70 -1.60 8.62
C THR A 129 -5.14 -0.94 9.92
N THR A 130 -5.81 0.20 9.82
CA THR A 130 -6.39 0.93 10.95
C THR A 130 -7.85 1.25 10.69
N TYR A 131 -8.58 1.54 11.77
CA TYR A 131 -10.01 1.85 11.72
C TYR A 131 -10.26 3.23 12.31
N ARG A 132 -11.15 4.00 11.67
CA ARG A 132 -11.59 5.30 12.17
C ARG A 132 -13.10 5.42 12.11
N THR A 133 -13.74 5.65 13.25
CA THR A 133 -15.19 5.79 13.32
C THR A 133 -15.61 7.23 13.56
N PHE A 134 -16.71 7.64 12.93
CA PHE A 134 -17.43 8.88 13.21
C PHE A 134 -18.91 8.57 13.38
N THR A 135 -19.54 9.13 14.41
CA THR A 135 -20.98 9.00 14.62
C THR A 135 -21.61 10.38 14.55
N PHE A 136 -22.69 10.52 13.79
CA PHE A 136 -23.35 11.78 13.50
C PHE A 136 -24.78 11.74 14.03
N ASP A 137 -25.15 12.81 14.74
CA ASP A 137 -26.54 13.16 15.02
C ASP A 137 -26.99 14.17 13.96
N LEU A 138 -27.70 13.67 12.95
CA LEU A 138 -28.20 14.43 11.81
C LEU A 138 -29.32 15.40 12.21
N ALA A 139 -30.09 15.08 13.26
CA ALA A 139 -31.17 15.93 13.75
C ALA A 139 -30.62 17.16 14.51
N GLN A 140 -29.57 16.97 15.31
CA GLN A 140 -28.92 18.04 16.07
C GLN A 140 -27.75 18.71 15.33
N GLY A 141 -27.33 18.16 14.19
CA GLY A 141 -26.26 18.73 13.39
C GLY A 141 -24.89 18.65 14.06
N ARG A 142 -24.56 17.53 14.72
CA ARG A 142 -23.30 17.37 15.46
C ARG A 142 -22.68 15.99 15.36
N VAL A 143 -21.37 15.91 15.57
CA VAL A 143 -20.65 14.64 15.74
C VAL A 143 -20.73 14.21 17.20
N LEU A 144 -21.04 12.94 17.43
CA LEU A 144 -21.04 12.32 18.74
C LEU A 144 -19.65 11.75 19.04
N SER A 145 -19.12 12.12 20.20
CA SER A 145 -17.92 11.54 20.78
C SER A 145 -18.26 10.44 21.78
N LEU A 146 -17.25 9.70 22.24
CA LEU A 146 -17.45 8.71 23.31
C LEU A 146 -18.01 9.34 24.59
N VAL A 147 -17.63 10.58 24.90
CA VAL A 147 -18.08 11.28 26.12
C VAL A 147 -19.58 11.59 26.05
N ASP A 148 -20.13 11.82 24.85
CA ASP A 148 -21.57 12.07 24.66
C ASP A 148 -22.45 10.84 24.96
N LEU A 149 -21.84 9.65 25.09
CA LEU A 149 -22.56 8.40 25.35
C LEU A 149 -22.73 8.09 26.84
N PHE A 150 -22.11 8.89 27.71
CA PHE A 150 -22.17 8.71 29.17
C PHE A 150 -22.84 9.93 29.82
N LEU A 151 -23.62 9.66 30.88
CA LEU A 151 -24.34 10.64 31.69
C LEU A 151 -23.47 11.22 32.81
#